data_AF-A0A934AU09-F1
#
_entry.id   AF-A0A934AU09-F1
#
_cell.length_a   1.000
_cell.length_b   1.000
_cell.length_c   1.000
_cell.angle_alpha   90.00
_cell.angle_beta   90.00
_cell.angle_gamma   90.00
#
_symmetry.space_group_name_H-M   'P 1'
#
loop_
_entity.id
_entity.type
_entity.pdbx_description
1 polymer ?
#
loop_
_entity_poly.entity_id
_entity_poly.type
_entity_poly.pdbx_seq_one_letter_code
_entity_poly.pdbx_strand_id
1 'polypeptide(L)' 'MAKYTASIDEETRQRIHALPGRVHFADYMKKAISIFVEELEKNPDLGPENFIITASARKDKTYKEKK' A
#
# COMPACT_ATOMS: atom_id res chain seq x y z
N MET A 1 5.97 -2.94 -22.55
CA MET A 1 5.80 -2.30 -21.23
C MET A 1 7.17 -1.94 -20.71
N ALA A 2 7.41 -0.67 -20.37
CA ALA A 2 8.66 -0.25 -19.75
C ALA A 2 8.76 -0.85 -18.33
N LYS A 3 9.94 -1.36 -17.97
CA LYS A 3 10.22 -1.85 -16.62
C LYS A 3 10.94 -0.74 -15.87
N TYR A 4 10.26 -0.17 -14.88
CA TYR A 4 10.84 0.85 -14.01
C TYR A 4 11.25 0.19 -12.69
N THR A 5 12.48 0.43 -12.27
CA THR A 5 13.03 -0.02 -10.99
C THR A 5 13.29 1.19 -10.12
N ALA A 6 12.71 1.21 -8.92
CA ALA A 6 12.94 2.26 -7.93
C ALA A 6 13.53 1.62 -6.67
N SER A 7 14.56 2.26 -6.11
CA SER A 7 15.10 1.88 -4.82
C SER A 7 14.09 2.25 -3.73
N ILE A 8 13.79 1.29 -2.88
CA ILE A 8 13.03 1.52 -1.64
C ILE A 8 14.01 1.40 -0.47
N ASP A 9 13.78 2.18 0.58
CA ASP A 9 14.55 2.01 1.80
C ASP A 9 14.19 0.66 2.47
N GLU A 10 15.17 0.09 3.16
CA GLU A 10 15.03 -1.23 3.78
C GLU A 10 14.00 -1.24 4.92
N GLU A 11 13.81 -0.10 5.60
CA GLU A 11 12.81 0.03 6.66
C GLU A 11 11.38 -0.09 6.09
N THR A 12 11.07 0.61 5.01
CA THR A 12 9.80 0.52 4.27
C THR A 12 9.57 -0.89 3.75
N ARG A 13 10.61 -1.53 3.22
CA ARG A 13 10.55 -2.93 2.80
C ARG A 13 10.18 -3.85 3.96
N GLN A 14 10.86 -3.72 5.09
CA GLN A 14 10.58 -4.52 6.29
C GLN A 14 9.18 -4.28 6.84
N ARG A 15 8.72 -3.02 6.88
CA ARG A 15 7.36 -2.66 7.29
C ARG A 15 6.30 -3.33 6.41
N ILE A 16 6.51 -3.39 5.10
CA ILE A 16 5.58 -4.06 4.18
C ILE A 16 5.61 -5.58 4.38
N HIS A 17 6.80 -6.18 4.58
CA HIS A 17 6.90 -7.62 4.90
C HIS A 17 6.29 -7.99 6.26
N ALA A 18 6.26 -7.05 7.21
CA ALA A 18 5.65 -7.24 8.53
C ALA A 18 4.12 -7.07 8.53
N LEU A 19 3.50 -6.71 7.39
CA LEU A 19 2.05 -6.56 7.31
C LEU A 19 1.33 -7.89 7.61
N PRO A 20 0.30 -7.89 8.47
CA PRO A 20 -0.44 -9.10 8.80
C PRO A 20 -1.21 -9.61 7.58
N GLY A 21 -0.98 -10.89 7.25
CA GLY A 21 -1.56 -11.57 6.09
C GLY A 21 -0.50 -11.95 5.06
N ARG A 22 -0.78 -12.95 4.21
CA ARG A 22 0.09 -13.32 3.08
C ARG A 22 0.02 -12.26 1.98
N VAL A 23 0.49 -11.06 2.28
CA VAL A 23 0.53 -9.96 1.31
C VAL A 23 1.82 -10.10 0.52
N HIS A 24 1.69 -10.37 -0.78
CA HIS A 24 2.83 -10.41 -1.68
C HIS A 24 3.30 -8.97 -1.95
N PHE A 25 4.57 -8.68 -1.67
CA PHE A 25 5.14 -7.33 -1.74
C PHE A 25 4.84 -6.62 -3.06
N ALA A 26 4.99 -7.33 -4.18
CA ALA A 26 4.75 -6.78 -5.51
C ALA A 26 3.28 -6.36 -5.72
N ASP A 27 2.33 -7.17 -5.25
CA ASP A 27 0.91 -6.88 -5.40
C ASP A 27 0.48 -5.71 -4.51
N TYR A 28 1.08 -5.63 -3.32
CA TYR A 28 0.89 -4.49 -2.42
C TYR A 28 1.38 -3.19 -3.03
N MET A 29 2.62 -3.17 -3.53
CA MET A 29 3.21 -1.99 -4.15
C MET A 29 2.43 -1.55 -5.40
N LYS A 30 1.99 -2.51 -6.22
CA LYS A 30 1.16 -2.20 -7.39
C LYS A 30 -0.15 -1.50 -7.00
N LYS A 31 -0.80 -1.97 -5.94
CA LYS A 31 -2.03 -1.35 -5.42
C LYS A 31 -1.75 0.03 -4.80
N ALA A 32 -0.68 0.17 -4.03
CA ALA A 32 -0.30 1.43 -3.41
C ALA A 32 0.00 2.51 -4.47
N ILE A 33 0.75 2.16 -5.52
CA ILE A 33 1.04 3.07 -6.64
C ILE A 33 -0.23 3.46 -7.39
N SER A 34 -1.17 2.52 -7.61
CA SER A 34 -2.45 2.83 -8.26
C SER A 34 -3.25 3.88 -7.48
N ILE A 35 -3.38 3.69 -6.16
CA ILE A 35 -4.08 4.64 -5.28
C ILE A 35 -3.36 5.99 -5.28
N PHE A 36 -2.03 5.99 -5.24
CA PHE A 36 -1.23 7.21 -5.29
C PHE A 36 -1.50 8.03 -6.56
N VAL A 37 -1.53 7.37 -7.73
CA VAL A 37 -1.83 8.04 -9.00
C VAL A 37 -3.27 8.56 -9.02
N GLU A 38 -4.24 7.77 -8.57
CA GLU A 38 -5.65 8.20 -8.50
C GLU A 38 -5.85 9.44 -7.59
N GLU A 39 -5.13 9.51 -6.47
CA GLU A 39 -5.22 10.67 -5.58
C GLU A 39 -4.48 11.89 -6.13
N LEU A 40 -3.36 11.70 -6.83
CA LEU A 40 -2.67 12.78 -7.54
C LEU A 40 -3.49 13.36 -8.70
N GLU A 41 -4.23 12.52 -9.43
CA GLU A 41 -5.13 12.98 -10.49
C GLU A 41 -6.25 13.87 -9.94
N LYS A 42 -6.71 13.60 -8.70
CA LYS A 42 -7.70 14.44 -8.01
C LYS A 42 -7.08 15.72 -7.43
N ASN A 43 -5.89 15.59 -6.85
CA ASN A 43 -5.21 16.66 -6.13
C ASN A 43 -3.72 16.66 -6.51
N PRO A 44 -3.33 17.43 -7.55
CA PRO A 44 -1.95 17.43 -8.06
C PRO A 44 -0.94 18.06 -7.08
N ASP A 45 -1.40 18.79 -6.07
CA ASP A 45 -0.54 19.42 -5.05
C ASP A 45 -0.10 18.46 -3.94
N LEU A 46 -0.51 17.18 -3.98
CA LEU A 46 -0.10 16.19 -2.98
C LEU A 46 1.38 15.83 -3.18
N GLY A 47 2.21 16.20 -2.20
CA GLY A 47 3.59 15.77 -2.08
C GLY A 47 3.75 14.37 -1.46
N PRO A 48 4.94 13.74 -1.57
CA PRO A 48 5.25 12.42 -1.00
C PRO A 48 4.93 12.29 0.51
N GLU A 49 5.08 13.38 1.26
CA GLU A 49 4.79 13.47 2.69
C GLU A 49 3.31 13.23 3.03
N ASN A 50 2.41 13.40 2.08
CA ASN A 50 0.98 13.15 2.25
C ASN A 50 0.62 11.66 2.12
N PHE A 51 1.58 10.82 1.71
CA PHE A 51 1.36 9.41 1.44
C PHE A 51 2.05 8.52 2.49
N ILE A 52 1.33 8.25 3.57
CA ILE A 52 1.80 7.37 4.64
C ILE A 52 1.29 5.95 4.39
N ILE A 53 2.23 5.04 4.09
CA ILE A 53 1.96 3.61 4.03
C ILE A 53 1.77 3.10 5.47
N THR A 54 0.52 3.06 5.93
CA THR A 54 0.19 2.53 7.25
C THR A 54 -0.24 1.07 7.17
N ALA A 55 0.34 0.26 8.06
CA ALA A 55 -0.14 -1.08 8.36
C ALA A 55 -1.48 -1.00 9.08
N SER A 56 -2.58 -0.87 8.33
CA SER A 56 -3.88 -1.17 8.92
C SER A 56 -3.98 -2.69 9.06
N ALA A 57 -3.86 -3.19 10.29
CA ALA A 57 -4.49 -4.46 10.63
C ALA A 57 -5.94 -4.32 10.14
N ARG A 58 -6.40 -5.22 9.28
CA ARG A 58 -7.79 -5.23 8.84
C ARG A 58 -8.67 -5.02 10.08
N LYS A 59 -9.30 -3.86 10.20
CA LYS A 59 -10.61 -3.80 10.83
C LYS A 59 -11.52 -4.44 9.79
N ASP A 60 -11.52 -5.78 9.78
CA ASP A 60 -12.61 -6.54 9.22
C ASP A 60 -13.87 -5.96 9.87
N LYS A 61 -14.62 -5.15 9.11
CA LYS A 61 -16.00 -4.83 9.46
C LYS A 61 -16.74 -6.17 9.36
N THR A 62 -16.92 -6.78 10.52
CA THR A 62 -17.95 -7.73 10.96
C THR A 62 -18.93 -8.22 9.88
N TYR A 63 -19.05 -9.55 9.72
CA TYR A 63 -20.28 -10.39 9.63
C TYR A 63 -19.92 -11.71 8.87
N LYS A 64 -20.15 -12.94 9.32
CA LYS A 64 -21.29 -13.52 10.04
C LYS A 64 -20.85 -14.71 10.91
N GLU A 65 -21.37 -14.75 12.13
CA GLU A 65 -21.58 -15.97 12.86
C GLU A 65 -22.50 -16.90 12.04
N LYS A 66 -22.04 -18.11 11.73
CA LYS A 66 -22.90 -19.21 11.31
C LYS A 66 -22.37 -20.52 11.88
N LYS A 67 -23.01 -20.87 13.01
CA LYS A 67 -23.36 -22.18 13.56
C LYS A 67 -22.25 -23.19 13.84
#